data_AF-A0A965SRU1-F1
#
_entry.id   AF-A0A965SRU1-F1
#
_cell.length_a   1.000
_cell.length_b   1.000
_cell.length_c   1.000
_cell.angle_alpha   90.00
_cell.angle_beta   90.00
_cell.angle_gamma   90.00
#
_symmetry.space_group_name_H-M   'P 1'
#
loop_
_entity.id
_entity.type
_entity.pdbx_description
1 polymer ?
#
loop_
_entity_poly.entity_id
_entity_poly.type
_entity_poly.pdbx_seq_one_letter_code
_entity_poly.pdbx_strand_id
1 'polypeptide(L)'
;MRTQLIASRRPPYIFSSIPESDELGLFKGKGLPNYSRVKDILGYTKEDISIASGVPFGSIRFDKKIPVELTERITEWATAIALVHGFFKDENKTMLWFKVPNPLLGDVAPRDMIRFGRFKKLLKFIQSALEENR
;
A
#
# COMPACT_ATOMS: atom_id res chain seq x y z
N MET A 1 -25.65 -5.81 -33.49
CA MET A 1 -24.84 -4.82 -32.73
C MET A 1 -23.81 -5.58 -31.92
N ARG A 2 -22.52 -5.44 -32.27
CA ARG A 2 -21.41 -6.09 -31.54
C ARG A 2 -20.91 -5.09 -30.51
N THR A 3 -21.20 -5.34 -29.23
CA THR A 3 -20.63 -4.58 -28.13
C THR A 3 -19.13 -4.87 -28.10
N GLN A 4 -18.32 -3.92 -28.59
CA GLN A 4 -16.86 -3.99 -28.42
C GLN A 4 -16.56 -3.84 -26.93
N LEU A 5 -16.08 -4.93 -26.33
CA LEU A 5 -15.40 -4.90 -25.04
C LEU A 5 -14.21 -3.95 -25.20
N ILE A 6 -14.30 -2.79 -24.54
CA ILE A 6 -13.18 -1.85 -24.46
C ILE A 6 -12.09 -2.58 -23.69
N ALA A 7 -11.09 -3.11 -24.39
CA ALA A 7 -9.91 -3.65 -23.76
C ALA A 7 -9.35 -2.56 -22.84
N SER A 8 -9.29 -2.81 -21.53
CA SER A 8 -8.72 -1.86 -20.60
C SER A 8 -7.31 -1.56 -21.08
N ARG A 9 -7.06 -0.30 -21.46
CA ARG A 9 -5.73 0.14 -21.84
C ARG A 9 -4.89 0.08 -20.57
N ARG A 10 -4.06 -0.97 -20.43
CA ARG A 10 -3.06 -1.05 -19.37
C ARG A 10 -2.26 0.25 -19.41
N PRO A 11 -2.05 0.92 -18.26
CA PRO A 11 -1.35 2.18 -18.23
C PRO A 11 0.09 1.99 -18.74
N PRO A 12 0.64 2.97 -19.47
CA PRO A 12 2.03 2.98 -19.90
C PRO A 12 2.98 2.64 -18.74
N TYR A 13 4.12 2.01 -19.04
CA TYR A 13 5.10 1.55 -18.06
C TYR A 13 5.48 2.63 -17.02
N ILE A 14 5.57 3.90 -17.42
CA ILE A 14 5.88 5.04 -16.54
C ILE A 14 4.85 5.26 -15.41
N PHE A 15 3.64 4.73 -15.54
CA PHE A 15 2.56 4.82 -14.54
C PHE A 15 2.34 3.51 -13.77
N SER A 16 3.23 2.52 -13.92
CA SER A 16 3.13 1.23 -13.19
C SER A 16 3.23 1.38 -11.67
N SER A 17 3.68 2.54 -11.19
CA SER A 17 3.76 2.91 -9.78
C SER A 17 2.42 3.37 -9.18
N ILE A 18 1.38 3.55 -10.00
CA ILE A 18 0.05 3.99 -9.58
C ILE A 18 -0.96 2.85 -9.80
N PRO A 19 -1.77 2.51 -8.78
CA PRO A 19 -2.81 1.50 -8.92
C PRO A 19 -3.88 1.93 -9.94
N GLU A 20 -4.39 0.96 -10.72
CA GLU A 20 -5.43 1.21 -11.74
C GLU A 20 -6.81 1.51 -11.11
N SER A 21 -7.08 0.94 -9.92
CA SER A 21 -8.33 1.09 -9.18
C SER A 21 -8.09 1.20 -7.67
N ASP A 22 -9.04 1.81 -6.95
CA ASP A 22 -9.05 1.87 -5.48
C ASP A 22 -10.21 1.03 -4.90
N GLU A 23 -10.23 -0.26 -5.25
CA GLU A 23 -11.29 -1.19 -4.82
C GLU A 23 -11.32 -1.41 -3.31
N LEU A 24 -10.19 -1.21 -2.63
CA LEU A 24 -10.07 -1.35 -1.19
C LEU A 24 -10.48 -0.10 -0.40
N GLY A 25 -10.80 1.01 -1.08
CA GLY A 25 -11.13 2.29 -0.44
C GLY A 25 -9.98 2.86 0.38
N LEU A 26 -8.75 2.74 -0.13
CA LEU A 26 -7.50 3.19 0.47
C LEU A 26 -7.30 4.70 0.32
N PHE A 27 -8.03 5.34 -0.59
CA PHE A 27 -8.00 6.77 -0.79
C PHE A 27 -9.40 7.37 -0.64
N LYS A 28 -9.44 8.56 -0.07
CA LYS A 28 -10.62 9.43 0.02
C LYS A 28 -10.56 10.44 -1.12
N GLY A 29 -11.63 11.22 -1.29
CA GLY A 29 -11.63 12.33 -2.24
C GLY A 29 -10.41 13.24 -2.09
N LYS A 30 -9.89 13.73 -3.22
CA LYS A 30 -8.63 14.50 -3.34
C LYS A 30 -7.33 13.72 -3.13
N GLY A 31 -7.39 12.38 -3.17
CA GLY A 31 -6.19 11.52 -3.10
C GLY A 31 -5.60 11.37 -1.70
N LEU A 32 -6.33 11.80 -0.65
CA LEU A 32 -5.89 11.62 0.73
C LEU A 32 -6.07 10.16 1.17
N PRO A 33 -5.12 9.55 1.90
CA PRO A 33 -5.25 8.16 2.28
C PRO A 33 -6.33 7.95 3.35
N ASN A 34 -6.98 6.80 3.30
CA ASN A 34 -7.90 6.33 4.31
C ASN A 34 -7.13 5.64 5.44
N TYR A 35 -6.73 6.43 6.44
CA TYR A 35 -5.89 6.00 7.55
C TYR A 35 -6.37 4.74 8.26
N SER A 36 -7.66 4.65 8.58
CA SER A 36 -8.23 3.47 9.26
C SER A 36 -8.04 2.23 8.41
N ARG A 37 -8.34 2.33 7.11
CA ARG A 37 -8.28 1.19 6.21
C ARG A 37 -6.85 0.67 6.03
N VAL A 38 -5.88 1.55 5.84
CA VAL A 38 -4.46 1.18 5.75
C VAL A 38 -3.99 0.51 7.04
N LYS A 39 -4.35 1.08 8.19
CA LYS A 39 -4.06 0.51 9.51
C LYS A 39 -4.63 -0.90 9.66
N ASP A 40 -5.88 -1.11 9.27
CA ASP A 40 -6.58 -2.39 9.44
C ASP A 40 -5.97 -3.50 8.56
N ILE A 41 -5.62 -3.17 7.31
CA ILE A 41 -4.96 -4.10 6.39
C ILE A 41 -3.59 -4.53 6.92
N LEU A 42 -2.77 -3.57 7.34
CA LEU A 42 -1.44 -3.86 7.92
C LEU A 42 -1.55 -4.47 9.32
N GLY A 43 -2.69 -4.34 9.99
CA GLY A 43 -2.87 -4.75 11.38
C GLY A 43 -1.94 -3.97 12.31
N TYR A 44 -1.81 -2.67 12.08
CA TYR A 44 -0.96 -1.78 12.86
C TYR A 44 -1.67 -1.21 14.08
N THR A 45 -0.94 -1.12 15.19
CA THR A 45 -1.34 -0.29 16.33
C THR A 45 -0.90 1.16 16.13
N LYS A 46 -1.23 2.04 17.09
CA LYS A 46 -0.76 3.44 17.05
C LYS A 46 0.76 3.51 17.24
N GLU A 47 1.30 2.61 18.04
CA GLU A 47 2.74 2.44 18.28
C GLU A 47 3.45 2.00 17.01
N ASP A 48 2.89 1.03 16.28
CA ASP A 48 3.46 0.59 15.00
C ASP A 48 3.50 1.71 13.98
N ILE A 49 2.44 2.52 13.89
CA ILE A 49 2.38 3.69 13.01
C ILE A 49 3.46 4.69 13.40
N SER A 50 3.65 4.96 14.70
CA SER A 50 4.69 5.88 15.18
C SER A 50 6.09 5.44 14.77
N ILE A 51 6.39 4.15 14.93
CA ILE A 51 7.68 3.58 14.54
C ILE A 51 7.84 3.62 13.01
N ALA A 52 6.83 3.16 12.28
CA ALA A 52 6.85 3.05 10.81
C ALA A 52 6.96 4.41 10.12
N SER A 53 6.32 5.44 10.68
CA SER A 53 6.31 6.79 10.10
C SER A 53 7.43 7.69 10.62
N GLY A 54 8.09 7.32 11.72
CA GLY A 54 9.05 8.18 12.42
C GLY A 54 8.42 9.38 13.15
N VAL A 55 7.08 9.43 13.24
CA VAL A 55 6.36 10.53 13.90
C VAL A 55 6.18 10.17 15.37
N PRO A 56 6.44 11.09 16.32
CA PRO A 56 6.29 10.81 17.75
C PRO A 56 4.90 10.31 18.11
N PHE A 57 4.81 9.34 19.00
CA PHE A 57 3.55 8.69 19.39
C PHE A 57 2.44 9.68 19.80
N GLY A 58 2.79 10.71 20.58
CA GLY A 58 1.86 11.78 21.01
C GLY A 58 1.37 12.68 19.86
N SER A 59 2.08 12.69 18.74
CA SER A 59 1.74 13.45 17.54
C SER A 59 0.90 12.66 16.53
N ILE A 60 0.77 11.33 16.71
CA ILE A 60 -0.09 10.51 15.85
C ILE A 60 -1.56 10.86 16.08
N ARG A 61 -2.17 11.47 15.07
CA ARG A 61 -3.58 11.86 15.00
C ARG A 61 -4.08 11.75 13.57
N PHE A 62 -5.40 11.55 13.40
CA PHE A 62 -6.03 11.34 12.08
C PHE A 62 -7.11 12.38 11.77
N ASP A 63 -7.07 13.51 12.47
CA ASP A 63 -7.97 14.65 12.32
C ASP A 63 -7.35 15.74 11.43
N LYS A 64 -7.95 16.94 11.41
CA LYS A 64 -7.51 18.09 10.61
C LYS A 64 -6.08 18.57 10.92
N LYS A 65 -5.50 18.17 12.05
CA LYS A 65 -4.13 18.53 12.47
C LYS A 65 -3.14 17.41 12.25
N ILE A 66 -3.47 16.41 11.42
CA ILE A 66 -2.53 15.33 11.08
C ILE A 66 -1.20 15.90 10.56
N PRO A 67 -0.04 15.39 11.04
CA PRO A 67 1.25 15.76 10.49
C PRO A 67 1.34 15.42 8.99
N VAL A 68 1.97 16.30 8.22
CA VAL A 68 2.12 16.12 6.77
C VAL A 68 2.94 14.87 6.48
N GLU A 69 4.00 14.66 7.27
CA GLU A 69 4.88 13.49 7.16
C GLU A 69 4.09 12.19 7.37
N LEU A 70 3.17 12.17 8.33
CA LEU A 70 2.31 11.00 8.56
C LEU A 70 1.40 10.73 7.35
N THR A 71 0.86 11.78 6.75
CA THR A 71 0.02 11.68 5.56
C THR A 71 0.81 11.10 4.38
N GLU A 72 2.03 11.58 4.15
CA GLU A 72 2.93 11.09 3.09
C GLU A 72 3.28 9.61 3.29
N ARG A 73 3.66 9.21 4.51
CA ARG A 73 4.00 7.81 4.82
C ARG A 73 2.81 6.88 4.60
N ILE A 74 1.62 7.27 5.03
CA ILE A 74 0.42 6.43 4.85
C ILE A 74 0.01 6.39 3.38
N THR A 75 0.20 7.47 2.62
CA THR A 75 -0.03 7.50 1.16
C THR A 75 0.87 6.51 0.45
N GLU A 76 2.16 6.47 0.80
CA GLU A 76 3.11 5.49 0.29
C GLU A 76 2.66 4.05 0.57
N TRP A 77 2.22 3.76 1.80
CA TRP A 77 1.77 2.42 2.19
C TRP A 77 0.47 2.03 1.47
N ALA A 78 -0.48 2.96 1.35
CA ALA A 78 -1.73 2.78 0.62
C ALA A 78 -1.45 2.41 -0.84
N THR A 79 -0.53 3.12 -1.51
CA THR A 79 -0.13 2.82 -2.89
C THR A 79 0.44 1.40 -3.02
N ALA A 80 1.34 0.99 -2.11
CA ALA A 80 1.90 -0.35 -2.14
C ALA A 80 0.83 -1.45 -1.94
N ILE A 81 -0.12 -1.22 -1.02
CA ILE A 81 -1.24 -2.14 -0.79
C ILE A 81 -2.11 -2.24 -2.04
N ALA A 82 -2.44 -1.10 -2.66
CA ALA A 82 -3.27 -1.05 -3.86
C ALA A 82 -2.61 -1.79 -5.04
N LEU A 83 -1.30 -1.65 -5.22
CA LEU A 83 -0.54 -2.37 -6.26
C LEU A 83 -0.61 -3.89 -6.08
N VAL A 84 -0.38 -4.36 -4.85
CA VAL A 84 -0.47 -5.80 -4.53
C VAL A 84 -1.91 -6.30 -4.66
N HIS A 85 -2.90 -5.47 -4.31
CA HIS A 85 -4.30 -5.81 -4.52
C HIS A 85 -4.65 -5.92 -6.00
N GLY A 86 -4.16 -5.03 -6.86
CA GLY A 86 -4.37 -5.12 -8.30
C GLY A 86 -3.90 -6.45 -8.90
N PHE A 87 -2.88 -7.09 -8.30
CA PHE A 87 -2.44 -8.43 -8.66
C PHE A 87 -3.38 -9.54 -8.16
N PHE A 88 -3.66 -9.57 -6.85
CA PHE A 88 -4.47 -10.66 -6.28
C PHE A 88 -5.97 -10.55 -6.58
N LYS A 89 -6.48 -9.33 -6.75
CA LYS A 89 -7.90 -8.97 -6.88
C LYS A 89 -8.78 -9.61 -5.79
N ASP A 90 -8.18 -9.81 -4.62
CA ASP A 90 -8.77 -10.47 -3.45
C ASP A 90 -8.18 -9.83 -2.20
N GLU A 91 -9.06 -9.22 -1.40
CA GLU A 91 -8.67 -8.50 -0.19
C GLU A 91 -7.97 -9.40 0.84
N ASN A 92 -8.50 -10.61 1.07
CA ASN A 92 -7.96 -11.51 2.08
C ASN A 92 -6.55 -11.96 1.71
N LYS A 93 -6.31 -12.26 0.44
CA LYS A 93 -4.98 -12.59 -0.07
C LYS A 93 -4.02 -11.40 0.04
N THR A 94 -4.48 -10.19 -0.28
CA THR A 94 -3.68 -8.97 -0.10
C THR A 94 -3.27 -8.81 1.37
N MET A 95 -4.22 -8.88 2.29
CA MET A 95 -3.96 -8.76 3.73
C MET A 95 -3.00 -9.85 4.24
N LEU A 96 -3.20 -11.09 3.80
CA LEU A 96 -2.35 -12.21 4.20
C LEU A 96 -0.91 -12.02 3.69
N TRP A 97 -0.74 -11.58 2.44
CA TRP A 97 0.58 -11.35 1.85
C TRP A 97 1.40 -10.33 2.64
N PHE A 98 0.78 -9.28 3.19
CA PHE A 98 1.48 -8.31 4.04
C PHE A 98 1.88 -8.85 5.43
N LYS A 99 1.20 -9.91 5.91
CA LYS A 99 1.38 -10.47 7.26
C LYS A 99 2.25 -11.72 7.30
N VAL A 100 2.32 -12.47 6.22
CA VAL A 100 3.10 -13.71 6.14
C VAL A 100 4.56 -13.39 5.81
N PRO A 101 5.54 -13.97 6.53
CA PRO A 101 6.95 -13.87 6.18
C PRO A 101 7.24 -14.32 4.75
N ASN A 102 8.09 -13.57 4.04
CA ASN A 102 8.47 -13.90 2.68
C ASN A 102 9.98 -14.23 2.61
N PRO A 103 10.37 -15.45 2.20
CA PRO A 103 11.77 -15.84 2.06
C PRO A 103 12.59 -14.92 1.14
N LEU A 104 11.96 -14.38 0.09
CA LEU A 104 12.62 -13.43 -0.83
C LEU A 104 12.87 -12.06 -0.21
N LEU A 105 12.26 -11.77 0.94
CA LEU A 105 12.49 -10.58 1.75
C LEU A 105 13.36 -10.88 2.99
N GLY A 106 14.00 -12.05 3.03
CA GLY A 106 14.82 -12.51 4.15
C GLY A 106 13.99 -13.00 5.33
N ASP A 107 12.90 -13.73 5.05
CA ASP A 107 11.94 -14.26 6.03
C ASP A 107 11.30 -13.18 6.92
N VAL A 108 11.12 -11.98 6.35
CA VAL A 108 10.44 -10.86 7.01
C VAL A 108 9.10 -10.62 6.32
N ALA A 109 8.04 -10.38 7.11
CA ALA A 109 6.75 -10.00 6.57
C ALA A 109 6.81 -8.59 5.93
N PRO A 110 6.15 -8.34 4.79
CA PRO A 110 6.16 -7.02 4.16
C PRO A 110 5.77 -5.88 5.10
N ARG A 111 4.77 -6.07 5.98
CA ARG A 111 4.41 -5.05 6.98
C ARG A 111 5.57 -4.72 7.91
N ASP A 112 6.38 -5.70 8.33
CA ASP A 112 7.49 -5.44 9.23
C ASP A 112 8.63 -4.71 8.51
N MET A 113 8.81 -4.93 7.20
CA MET A 113 9.69 -4.09 6.40
C MET A 113 9.26 -2.63 6.40
N ILE A 114 7.96 -2.35 6.31
CA ILE A 114 7.42 -0.99 6.43
C ILE A 114 7.73 -0.44 7.83
N ARG A 115 7.40 -1.19 8.87
CA ARG A 115 7.60 -0.80 10.28
C ARG A 115 9.05 -0.44 10.58
N PHE A 116 10.01 -1.20 10.05
CA PHE A 116 11.43 -0.99 10.29
C PHE A 116 12.13 -0.13 9.22
N GLY A 117 11.38 0.74 8.52
CA GLY A 117 11.95 1.75 7.62
C GLY A 117 12.50 1.22 6.29
N ARG A 118 12.21 -0.03 5.93
CA ARG A 118 12.65 -0.68 4.68
C ARG A 118 11.61 -0.57 3.54
N PHE A 119 10.71 0.41 3.63
CA PHE A 119 9.62 0.61 2.65
C PHE A 119 10.11 0.74 1.21
N LYS A 120 11.16 1.53 0.95
CA LYS A 120 11.70 1.71 -0.42
C LYS A 120 12.14 0.38 -1.05
N LYS A 121 12.76 -0.51 -0.26
CA LYS A 121 13.17 -1.85 -0.71
C LYS A 121 11.95 -2.72 -1.03
N LEU A 122 10.94 -2.68 -0.16
CA LEU A 122 9.69 -3.40 -0.38
C LEU A 122 8.96 -2.92 -1.64
N LEU A 123 8.84 -1.60 -1.84
CA LEU A 123 8.16 -1.04 -3.01
C LEU A 123 8.85 -1.46 -4.31
N LYS A 124 10.19 -1.39 -4.35
CA LYS A 124 10.97 -1.87 -5.51
C LYS A 124 10.73 -3.36 -5.77
N PHE A 125 10.72 -4.18 -4.72
CA PHE A 125 10.41 -5.61 -4.85
C PHE A 125 9.03 -5.86 -5.45
N ILE A 126 8.00 -5.15 -4.96
CA ILE A 126 6.63 -5.25 -5.50
C ILE A 126 6.62 -4.86 -6.99
N GLN A 127 7.22 -3.73 -7.35
CA GLN A 127 7.24 -3.25 -8.73
C GLN A 127 7.94 -4.26 -9.66
N SER A 128 9.13 -4.76 -9.29
CA SER A 128 9.85 -5.76 -10.09
C SER A 128 9.05 -7.07 -10.22
N ALA A 129 8.42 -7.56 -9.14
CA ALA A 129 7.60 -8.76 -9.21
C ALA A 129 6.35 -8.59 -10.09
N LEU A 130 5.75 -7.39 -10.10
CA LEU A 130 4.62 -7.07 -10.98
C LEU A 130 5.05 -6.93 -12.44
N GLU A 131 6.28 -6.48 -12.71
CA GLU A 131 6.85 -6.40 -14.05
C GLU A 131 7.16 -7.79 -14.62
N GLU A 132 7.72 -8.69 -13.83
CA GLU A 132 8.00 -10.08 -14.24
C GLU A 132 6.73 -10.88 -14.58
N ASN A 133 5.57 -10.46 -14.05
CA ASN A 133 4.28 -11.13 -14.25
C ASN A 133 3.43 -10.49 -15.36
N ARG A 134 3.97 -9.52 -16.10
CA ARG A 134 3.24 -8.85 -17.20
C ARG A 134 3.29 -9.62 -18.51
#